data_AF-A0A7J2HYP1-F1
#
_entry.id   AF-A0A7J2HYP1-F1
#
_cell.length_a   1.000
_cell.length_b   1.000
_cell.length_c   1.000
_cell.angle_alpha   90.00
_cell.angle_beta   90.00
_cell.angle_gamma   90.00
#
_symmetry.space_group_name_H-M   'P 1'
#
loop_
_entity.id
_entity.type
_entity.pdbx_description
1 polymer ?
#
loop_
_entity_poly.entity_id
_entity_poly.type
_entity_poly.pdbx_seq_one_letter_code
_entity_poly.pdbx_strand_id
1 'polypeptide(L)'
;GLKYLSAPTSASHDGVASPCINFLLSRQIESEKGPEWAVAEAPFAIIADTEIIKNAPSETFKAGFGDLISKITAVKDWELASKLRAERYSEYAASMALLSAKIVMDHANEIRPGFEESARILVKALIGSGVAISIAGSSRPASGSEHLFSHALDILAAEKGYRNTHHGIQVALGTIMMADLQGQDWKKIREKLMEAGVPVTAKEAGLDRKAVIEALTIAHKIRDRFTILGTSGLTEAAAKRLAERTGVIS
;
A
#
# COMPACT_ATOMS: atom_id res chain seq x y z
N GLY A 1 13.09 3.10 22.96
CA GLY A 1 14.48 3.58 23.14
C GLY A 1 15.57 2.53 22.90
N LEU A 2 15.25 1.28 22.57
CA LEU A 2 16.26 0.34 22.05
C LEU A 2 16.28 0.46 20.52
N LYS A 3 17.48 0.50 19.94
CA LYS A 3 17.67 0.44 18.49
C LYS A 3 17.34 -0.98 18.02
N TYR A 4 16.65 -1.09 16.89
CA TYR A 4 16.40 -2.38 16.24
C TYR A 4 16.99 -2.44 14.84
N LEU A 5 17.26 -3.65 14.39
CA LEU A 5 17.75 -3.96 13.06
C LEU A 5 16.66 -4.69 12.28
N SER A 6 16.43 -4.30 11.03
CA SER A 6 15.54 -4.99 10.11
C SER A 6 16.36 -5.94 9.23
N ALA A 7 16.11 -7.24 9.33
CA ALA A 7 16.74 -8.26 8.50
C ALA A 7 15.66 -9.01 7.69
N PRO A 8 15.06 -8.37 6.67
CA PRO A 8 13.95 -8.96 5.94
C PRO A 8 14.39 -10.20 5.15
N THR A 9 13.58 -11.26 5.24
CA THR A 9 13.75 -12.50 4.46
C THR A 9 12.76 -12.61 3.30
N SER A 10 11.88 -11.61 3.14
CA SER A 10 10.96 -11.44 2.02
C SER A 10 10.74 -9.95 1.75
N ALA A 11 10.11 -9.62 0.61
CA ALA A 11 9.92 -8.25 0.15
C ALA A 11 8.45 -7.90 -0.09
N SER A 12 7.60 -8.05 0.95
CA SER A 12 6.14 -7.93 0.83
C SER A 12 5.56 -6.52 0.92
N HIS A 13 6.27 -5.57 1.52
CA HIS A 13 5.83 -4.18 1.75
C HIS A 13 6.96 -3.32 2.32
N ASP A 14 6.80 -2.00 2.31
CA ASP A 14 7.83 -1.03 2.73
C ASP A 14 8.11 -0.98 4.25
N GLY A 15 7.33 -1.71 5.05
CA GLY A 15 7.60 -1.98 6.48
C GLY A 15 8.99 -2.55 6.78
N VAL A 16 9.71 -3.07 5.77
CA VAL A 16 11.12 -3.47 5.91
C VAL A 16 12.05 -2.32 6.28
N ALA A 17 11.67 -1.08 5.96
CA ALA A 17 12.49 0.11 6.11
C ALA A 17 11.75 1.29 6.76
N SER A 18 10.42 1.22 6.89
CA SER A 18 9.60 2.34 7.36
C SER A 18 9.43 2.35 8.89
N PRO A 19 9.16 3.54 9.49
CA PRO A 19 8.76 3.68 10.90
C PRO A 19 7.26 3.34 11.09
N CYS A 20 6.74 2.34 10.38
CA CYS A 20 5.33 1.97 10.40
C CYS A 20 5.19 0.48 10.69
N ILE A 21 4.15 0.15 11.46
CA ILE A 21 3.73 -1.23 11.74
C ILE A 21 2.38 -1.49 11.10
N ASN A 22 1.98 -2.77 11.06
CA ASN A 22 0.66 -3.16 10.57
C ASN A 22 -0.46 -2.37 11.27
N PHE A 23 -1.49 -1.97 10.52
CA PHE A 23 -2.57 -1.12 11.02
C PHE A 23 -3.35 -1.75 12.19
N LEU A 24 -3.73 -3.03 12.09
CA LEU A 24 -4.44 -3.71 13.17
C LEU A 24 -3.55 -3.85 14.41
N LEU A 25 -2.26 -4.15 14.22
CA LEU A 25 -1.29 -4.20 15.32
C LEU A 25 -1.14 -2.83 16.00
N SER A 26 -1.08 -1.75 15.22
CA SER A 26 -1.04 -0.38 15.74
C SER A 26 -2.29 -0.06 16.57
N ARG A 27 -3.49 -0.43 16.09
CA ARG A 27 -4.75 -0.25 16.84
C ARG A 27 -4.79 -1.08 18.12
N GLN A 28 -4.33 -2.32 18.07
CA GLN A 28 -4.25 -3.19 19.24
C GLN A 28 -3.36 -2.55 20.30
N ILE A 29 -2.13 -2.15 19.94
CA ILE A 29 -1.18 -1.53 20.85
C ILE A 29 -1.72 -0.21 21.41
N GLU A 30 -2.34 0.61 20.56
CA GLU A 30 -2.99 1.87 20.98
C GLU A 30 -4.05 1.60 22.06
N SER A 31 -4.88 0.56 21.88
CA SER A 31 -5.92 0.21 22.85
C SER A 31 -5.38 -0.38 24.16
N GLU A 32 -4.30 -1.15 24.10
CA GLU A 32 -3.74 -1.86 25.25
C GLU A 32 -2.76 -1.01 26.06
N LYS A 33 -2.02 -0.11 25.40
CA LYS A 33 -0.87 0.60 25.98
C LYS A 33 -0.91 2.12 25.79
N GLY A 34 -1.70 2.62 24.85
CA GLY A 34 -1.76 4.04 24.51
C GLY A 34 -1.11 4.38 23.15
N PRO A 35 -1.49 5.51 22.53
CA PRO A 35 -1.09 5.89 21.18
C PRO A 35 0.43 6.10 21.03
N GLU A 36 1.11 6.52 22.09
CA GLU A 36 2.56 6.72 22.10
C GLU A 36 3.35 5.42 21.88
N TRP A 37 2.74 4.26 22.18
CA TRP A 37 3.34 2.94 21.97
C TRP A 37 3.08 2.36 20.59
N ALA A 38 2.08 2.89 19.88
CA ALA A 38 1.71 2.45 18.54
C ALA A 38 2.57 3.10 17.45
N VAL A 39 3.49 4.01 17.83
CA VAL A 39 4.44 4.68 16.95
C VAL A 39 5.78 3.93 16.96
N ALA A 40 6.21 3.45 15.80
CA ALA A 40 7.52 2.84 15.63
C ALA A 40 8.56 3.88 15.17
N GLU A 41 9.82 3.65 15.52
CA GLU A 41 10.96 4.35 14.92
C GLU A 41 11.39 3.62 13.64
N ALA A 42 12.15 4.29 12.76
CA ALA A 42 12.75 3.64 11.60
C ALA A 42 13.87 2.68 12.07
N PRO A 43 14.15 1.59 11.34
CA PRO A 43 15.21 0.66 11.74
C PRO A 43 16.56 1.39 11.74
N PHE A 44 17.39 1.11 12.75
CA PHE A 44 18.74 1.68 12.82
C PHE A 44 19.63 1.17 11.69
N ALA A 45 19.42 -0.08 11.26
CA ALA A 45 20.09 -0.69 10.14
C ALA A 45 19.15 -1.66 9.42
N ILE A 46 19.36 -1.82 8.12
CA ILE A 46 18.65 -2.78 7.27
C ILE A 46 19.70 -3.71 6.65
N ILE A 47 19.55 -5.03 6.86
CA ILE A 47 20.37 -6.06 6.22
C ILE A 47 19.44 -6.91 5.36
N ALA A 48 19.31 -6.53 4.09
CA ALA A 48 18.49 -7.24 3.13
C ALA A 48 19.35 -8.13 2.23
N ASP A 49 19.47 -9.40 2.60
CA ASP A 49 20.17 -10.41 1.81
C ASP A 49 19.29 -10.84 0.63
N THR A 50 19.64 -10.39 -0.56
CA THR A 50 18.88 -10.67 -1.79
C THR A 50 19.03 -12.12 -2.27
N GLU A 51 20.07 -12.83 -1.87
CA GLU A 51 20.22 -14.27 -2.12
C GLU A 51 19.24 -15.10 -1.27
N ILE A 52 18.87 -14.59 -0.08
CA ILE A 52 17.78 -15.17 0.72
C ILE A 52 16.43 -14.76 0.13
N ILE A 53 16.22 -13.46 -0.09
CA ILE A 53 14.91 -12.91 -0.51
C ILE A 53 14.47 -13.46 -1.87
N LYS A 54 15.38 -13.74 -2.80
CA LYS A 54 15.02 -14.35 -4.10
C LYS A 54 14.27 -15.67 -3.95
N ASN A 55 14.46 -16.39 -2.84
CA ASN A 55 13.81 -17.67 -2.55
C ASN A 55 12.48 -17.51 -1.78
N ALA A 56 12.05 -16.28 -1.47
CA ALA A 56 10.78 -16.04 -0.78
C ALA A 56 9.57 -16.43 -1.66
N PRO A 57 8.41 -16.74 -1.05
CA PRO A 57 7.20 -17.08 -1.79
C PRO A 57 6.82 -16.02 -2.83
N SER A 58 6.31 -16.46 -3.99
CA SER A 58 5.95 -15.57 -5.10
C SER A 58 4.97 -14.47 -4.70
N GLU A 59 4.08 -14.76 -3.77
CA GLU A 59 3.07 -13.87 -3.23
C GLU A 59 3.70 -12.65 -2.56
N THR A 60 4.87 -12.79 -1.95
CA THR A 60 5.58 -11.67 -1.31
C THR A 60 6.11 -10.70 -2.36
N PHE A 61 6.63 -11.17 -3.49
CA PHE A 61 7.05 -10.30 -4.60
C PHE A 61 5.88 -9.52 -5.18
N LYS A 62 4.76 -10.21 -5.41
CA LYS A 62 3.52 -9.60 -5.91
C LYS A 62 2.98 -8.55 -4.95
N ALA A 63 2.98 -8.86 -3.65
CA ALA A 63 2.58 -7.92 -2.61
C ALA A 63 3.51 -6.70 -2.57
N GLY A 64 4.84 -6.90 -2.59
CA GLY A 64 5.79 -5.78 -2.60
C GLY A 64 5.60 -4.86 -3.81
N PHE A 65 5.36 -5.45 -4.98
CA PHE A 65 5.05 -4.68 -6.18
C PHE A 65 3.74 -3.87 -6.02
N GLY A 66 2.69 -4.52 -5.52
CA GLY A 66 1.39 -3.91 -5.27
C GLY A 66 1.44 -2.77 -4.25
N ASP A 67 2.24 -2.92 -3.20
CA ASP A 67 2.52 -1.84 -2.25
C ASP A 67 3.29 -0.69 -2.93
N LEU A 68 4.31 -0.98 -3.75
CA LEU A 68 5.11 0.07 -4.40
C LEU A 68 4.39 0.84 -5.50
N ILE A 69 3.43 0.25 -6.22
CA ILE A 69 2.71 1.01 -7.24
C ILE A 69 1.73 2.03 -6.61
N SER A 70 1.31 1.78 -5.36
CA SER A 70 0.38 2.64 -4.63
C SER A 70 0.88 4.06 -4.39
N LYS A 71 2.20 4.28 -4.43
CA LYS A 71 2.80 5.58 -4.16
C LYS A 71 2.29 6.64 -5.16
N ILE A 72 1.85 6.22 -6.35
CA ILE A 72 1.19 7.06 -7.37
C ILE A 72 -0.10 7.69 -6.83
N THR A 73 -0.98 6.92 -6.19
CA THR A 73 -2.25 7.43 -5.65
C THR A 73 -2.05 8.08 -4.28
N ALA A 74 -1.12 7.59 -3.47
CA ALA A 74 -0.79 8.15 -2.17
C ALA A 74 -0.24 9.58 -2.27
N VAL A 75 0.74 9.80 -3.15
CA VAL A 75 1.29 11.14 -3.40
C VAL A 75 0.22 12.06 -3.97
N LYS A 76 -0.68 11.55 -4.82
CA LYS A 76 -1.78 12.36 -5.37
C LYS A 76 -2.77 12.82 -4.31
N ASP A 77 -3.12 11.93 -3.37
CA ASP A 77 -3.93 12.29 -2.21
C ASP A 77 -3.22 13.28 -1.29
N TRP A 78 -1.90 13.16 -1.15
CA TRP A 78 -1.12 14.10 -0.35
C TRP A 78 -1.06 15.49 -0.98
N GLU A 79 -0.87 15.59 -2.29
CA GLU A 79 -0.97 16.85 -3.04
C GLU A 79 -2.35 17.50 -2.85
N LEU A 80 -3.42 16.70 -2.95
CA LEU A 80 -4.79 17.16 -2.79
C LEU A 80 -5.01 17.71 -1.37
N ALA A 81 -4.56 16.98 -0.35
CA ALA A 81 -4.65 17.42 1.04
C ALA A 81 -3.82 18.68 1.32
N SER A 82 -2.64 18.80 0.72
CA SER A 82 -1.84 20.03 0.83
C SER A 82 -2.59 21.23 0.25
N LYS A 83 -3.20 21.09 -0.93
CA LYS A 83 -3.94 22.17 -1.61
C LYS A 83 -5.23 22.56 -0.90
N LEU A 84 -5.99 21.58 -0.38
CA LEU A 84 -7.33 21.83 0.18
C LEU A 84 -7.35 22.00 1.70
N ARG A 85 -6.37 21.42 2.41
CA ARG A 85 -6.31 21.39 3.88
C ARG A 85 -5.04 22.01 4.44
N ALA A 86 -4.18 22.59 3.59
CA ALA A 86 -2.89 23.15 3.99
C ALA A 86 -2.01 22.14 4.76
N GLU A 87 -2.16 20.84 4.49
CA GLU A 87 -1.29 19.83 5.08
C GLU A 87 0.15 20.04 4.60
N ARG A 88 1.10 19.84 5.53
CA ARG A 88 2.53 19.90 5.22
C ARG A 88 2.85 18.89 4.11
N TYR A 89 3.53 19.35 3.07
CA TYR A 89 3.95 18.56 1.94
C TYR A 89 5.48 18.66 1.77
N SER A 90 6.12 17.53 1.48
CA SER A 90 7.56 17.48 1.20
C SER A 90 7.77 16.95 -0.20
N GLU A 91 8.20 17.84 -1.10
CA GLU A 91 8.52 17.49 -2.50
C GLU A 91 9.61 16.43 -2.59
N TYR A 92 10.58 16.44 -1.67
CA TYR A 92 11.63 15.42 -1.59
C TYR A 92 11.06 14.04 -1.28
N ALA A 93 10.20 13.94 -0.26
CA ALA A 93 9.59 12.67 0.12
C ALA A 93 8.65 12.15 -0.98
N ALA A 94 7.84 13.04 -1.57
CA ALA A 94 6.95 12.69 -2.67
C ALA A 94 7.72 12.20 -3.90
N SER A 95 8.77 12.92 -4.31
CA SER A 95 9.60 12.54 -5.47
C SER A 95 10.30 11.20 -5.26
N MET A 96 10.81 10.95 -4.05
CA MET A 96 11.44 9.67 -3.72
C MET A 96 10.46 8.50 -3.77
N ALA A 97 9.24 8.68 -3.25
CA ALA A 97 8.21 7.64 -3.30
C ALA A 97 7.72 7.37 -4.74
N LEU A 98 7.57 8.41 -5.56
CA LEU A 98 7.25 8.25 -6.98
C LEU A 98 8.38 7.58 -7.76
N LEU A 99 9.64 7.84 -7.41
CA LEU A 99 10.78 7.14 -8.00
C LEU A 99 10.75 5.64 -7.65
N SER A 100 10.42 5.28 -6.41
CA SER A 100 10.23 3.88 -6.02
C SER A 100 9.15 3.17 -6.84
N ALA A 101 8.00 3.82 -7.07
CA ALA A 101 6.96 3.28 -7.95
C ALA A 101 7.43 3.16 -9.41
N LYS A 102 8.12 4.19 -9.93
CA LYS A 102 8.65 4.20 -11.30
C LYS A 102 9.62 3.04 -11.54
N ILE A 103 10.54 2.81 -10.61
CA ILE A 103 11.54 1.71 -10.72
C ILE A 103 10.83 0.38 -10.92
N VAL A 104 9.82 0.03 -10.10
CA VAL A 104 9.16 -1.26 -10.29
C VAL A 104 8.30 -1.31 -11.55
N MET A 105 7.63 -0.21 -11.93
CA MET A 105 6.85 -0.17 -13.17
C MET A 105 7.70 -0.36 -14.42
N ASP A 106 8.92 0.19 -14.44
CA ASP A 106 9.85 0.04 -15.56
C ASP A 106 10.34 -1.43 -15.70
N HIS A 107 10.37 -2.17 -14.59
CA HIS A 107 10.84 -3.56 -14.50
C HIS A 107 9.70 -4.57 -14.25
N ALA A 108 8.44 -4.23 -14.54
CA ALA A 108 7.29 -5.04 -14.12
C ALA A 108 7.33 -6.50 -14.63
N ASN A 109 7.78 -6.72 -15.87
CA ASN A 109 7.93 -8.05 -16.47
C ASN A 109 9.12 -8.86 -15.92
N GLU A 110 10.01 -8.23 -15.13
CA GLU A 110 11.23 -8.83 -14.60
C GLU A 110 11.09 -9.27 -13.14
N ILE A 111 10.11 -8.71 -12.42
CA ILE A 111 9.92 -8.96 -10.98
C ILE A 111 9.20 -10.29 -10.77
N ARG A 112 10.01 -11.32 -10.47
CA ARG A 112 9.56 -12.69 -10.16
C ARG A 112 10.51 -13.37 -9.16
N PRO A 113 10.05 -14.38 -8.38
CA PRO A 113 10.93 -15.12 -7.48
C PRO A 113 11.98 -15.94 -8.25
N GLY A 114 13.03 -16.35 -7.56
CA GLY A 114 14.13 -17.18 -8.08
C GLY A 114 15.28 -16.40 -8.72
N PHE A 115 15.14 -15.07 -8.90
CA PHE A 115 16.17 -14.22 -9.50
C PHE A 115 16.62 -13.16 -8.49
N GLU A 116 17.94 -13.10 -8.23
CA GLU A 116 18.53 -12.13 -7.30
C GLU A 116 18.27 -10.68 -7.74
N GLU A 117 18.36 -10.41 -9.04
CA GLU A 117 18.13 -9.08 -9.61
C GLU A 117 16.71 -8.57 -9.35
N SER A 118 15.71 -9.45 -9.48
CA SER A 118 14.31 -9.15 -9.13
C SER A 118 14.18 -8.77 -7.65
N ALA A 119 14.78 -9.56 -6.75
CA ALA A 119 14.81 -9.26 -5.33
C ALA A 119 15.50 -7.92 -5.05
N ARG A 120 16.62 -7.65 -5.72
CA ARG A 120 17.39 -6.41 -5.59
C ARG A 120 16.61 -5.18 -6.03
N ILE A 121 15.92 -5.24 -7.17
CA ILE A 121 15.07 -4.13 -7.67
C ILE A 121 13.98 -3.83 -6.66
N LEU A 122 13.26 -4.87 -6.23
CA LEU A 122 12.13 -4.72 -5.33
C LEU A 122 12.55 -4.18 -3.96
N VAL A 123 13.58 -4.77 -3.36
CA VAL A 123 14.11 -4.35 -2.04
C VAL A 123 14.61 -2.91 -2.07
N LYS A 124 15.34 -2.50 -3.12
CA LYS A 124 15.81 -1.10 -3.24
C LYS A 124 14.65 -0.13 -3.28
N ALA A 125 13.60 -0.44 -4.05
CA ALA A 125 12.42 0.40 -4.15
C ALA A 125 11.65 0.47 -2.81
N LEU A 126 11.50 -0.65 -2.11
CA LEU A 126 10.88 -0.70 -0.77
C LEU A 126 11.67 0.11 0.27
N ILE A 127 13.00 0.01 0.27
CA ILE A 127 13.87 0.83 1.12
C ILE A 127 13.68 2.30 0.79
N GLY A 128 13.65 2.67 -0.50
CA GLY A 128 13.37 4.05 -0.93
C GLY A 128 12.02 4.57 -0.43
N SER A 129 10.98 3.74 -0.44
CA SER A 129 9.66 4.09 0.13
C SER A 129 9.75 4.32 1.64
N GLY A 130 10.45 3.44 2.37
CA GLY A 130 10.67 3.60 3.82
C GLY A 130 11.40 4.89 4.17
N VAL A 131 12.46 5.23 3.42
CA VAL A 131 13.20 6.49 3.60
C VAL A 131 12.30 7.70 3.30
N ALA A 132 11.46 7.63 2.27
CA ALA A 132 10.50 8.70 1.97
C ALA A 132 9.53 8.94 3.14
N ILE A 133 9.02 7.88 3.77
CA ILE A 133 8.16 7.96 4.97
C ILE A 133 8.91 8.66 6.12
N SER A 134 10.17 8.29 6.36
CA SER A 134 11.00 8.92 7.39
C SER A 134 11.25 10.42 7.12
N ILE A 135 11.56 10.80 5.87
CA ILE A 135 11.74 12.22 5.48
C ILE A 135 10.45 13.02 5.68
N ALA A 136 9.30 12.44 5.34
CA ALA A 136 8.01 13.09 5.50
C ALA A 136 7.58 13.24 6.97
N GLY A 137 8.12 12.42 7.87
CA GLY A 137 7.63 12.30 9.25
C GLY A 137 6.19 11.77 9.33
N SER A 138 5.71 11.12 8.27
CA SER A 138 4.37 10.53 8.19
C SER A 138 4.31 9.52 7.05
N SER A 139 3.31 8.63 7.04
CA SER A 139 3.12 7.68 5.94
C SER A 139 2.53 8.30 4.66
N ARG A 140 2.28 9.62 4.61
CA ARG A 140 1.68 10.31 3.45
C ARG A 140 2.31 10.01 2.08
N PRO A 141 3.65 9.93 1.90
CA PRO A 141 4.23 9.62 0.58
C PRO A 141 3.92 8.19 0.12
N ALA A 142 3.53 7.31 1.05
CA ALA A 142 3.42 5.88 0.79
C ALA A 142 2.03 5.29 1.02
N SER A 143 1.12 6.05 1.63
CA SER A 143 -0.19 5.60 2.05
C SER A 143 -1.22 6.71 1.86
N GLY A 144 -2.21 6.46 1.02
CA GLY A 144 -3.37 7.31 0.75
C GLY A 144 -4.68 6.52 0.84
N SER A 145 -5.64 6.86 0.00
CA SER A 145 -6.96 6.24 -0.07
C SER A 145 -6.90 4.75 -0.40
N GLU A 146 -5.91 4.30 -1.16
CA GLU A 146 -5.73 2.88 -1.49
C GLU A 146 -5.33 2.05 -0.26
N HIS A 147 -4.53 2.62 0.64
CA HIS A 147 -4.23 2.01 1.93
C HIS A 147 -5.42 2.04 2.89
N LEU A 148 -6.21 3.12 2.87
CA LEU A 148 -7.44 3.17 3.66
C LEU A 148 -8.42 2.06 3.25
N PHE A 149 -8.53 1.78 1.95
CA PHE A 149 -9.27 0.64 1.44
C PHE A 149 -8.70 -0.70 1.94
N SER A 150 -7.38 -0.92 1.87
CA SER A 150 -6.75 -2.14 2.42
C SER A 150 -7.02 -2.30 3.92
N HIS A 151 -6.84 -1.26 4.71
CA HIS A 151 -7.12 -1.31 6.14
C HIS A 151 -8.60 -1.57 6.46
N ALA A 152 -9.53 -1.06 5.64
CA ALA A 152 -10.94 -1.39 5.77
C ALA A 152 -11.20 -2.89 5.52
N LEU A 153 -10.53 -3.50 4.54
CA LEU A 153 -10.59 -4.96 4.35
C LEU A 153 -10.04 -5.71 5.56
N ASP A 154 -8.91 -5.27 6.12
CA ASP A 154 -8.31 -5.88 7.31
C ASP A 154 -9.26 -5.85 8.52
N ILE A 155 -9.93 -4.72 8.76
CA ILE A 155 -10.94 -4.59 9.83
C ILE A 155 -12.11 -5.54 9.57
N LEU A 156 -12.71 -5.50 8.37
CA LEU A 156 -13.86 -6.33 8.05
C LEU A 156 -13.55 -7.82 8.15
N ALA A 157 -12.34 -8.23 7.75
CA ALA A 157 -11.88 -9.61 7.88
C ALA A 157 -11.75 -10.04 9.35
N ALA A 158 -11.19 -9.17 10.20
CA ALA A 158 -11.07 -9.42 11.63
C ALA A 158 -12.44 -9.49 12.33
N GLU A 159 -13.37 -8.58 11.99
CA GLU A 159 -14.71 -8.53 12.60
C GLU A 159 -15.60 -9.69 12.16
N LYS A 160 -15.51 -10.10 10.89
CA LYS A 160 -16.41 -11.11 10.30
C LYS A 160 -15.80 -12.50 10.20
N GLY A 161 -14.53 -12.65 10.58
CA GLY A 161 -13.84 -13.94 10.69
C GLY A 161 -13.54 -14.61 9.35
N TYR A 162 -13.37 -13.85 8.26
CA TYR A 162 -12.98 -14.42 6.96
C TYR A 162 -11.49 -14.21 6.66
N ARG A 163 -10.94 -15.07 5.81
CA ARG A 163 -9.54 -14.99 5.40
C ARG A 163 -9.33 -13.81 4.45
N ASN A 164 -8.39 -12.94 4.78
CA ASN A 164 -7.96 -11.85 3.91
C ASN A 164 -6.74 -12.25 3.05
N THR A 165 -6.35 -11.39 2.13
CA THR A 165 -5.17 -11.56 1.26
C THR A 165 -3.99 -10.70 1.74
N HIS A 166 -2.83 -10.81 1.07
CA HIS A 166 -1.65 -10.03 1.43
C HIS A 166 -1.89 -8.52 1.27
N HIS A 167 -1.38 -7.73 2.22
CA HIS A 167 -1.54 -6.26 2.25
C HIS A 167 -1.28 -5.59 0.89
N GLY A 168 -0.13 -5.86 0.27
CA GLY A 168 0.21 -5.27 -1.02
C GLY A 168 -0.74 -5.64 -2.17
N ILE A 169 -1.38 -6.81 -2.12
CA ILE A 169 -2.41 -7.21 -3.10
C ILE A 169 -3.71 -6.41 -2.87
N GLN A 170 -4.12 -6.23 -1.61
CA GLN A 170 -5.26 -5.38 -1.28
C GLN A 170 -5.02 -3.93 -1.74
N VAL A 171 -3.83 -3.42 -1.45
CA VAL A 171 -3.37 -2.07 -1.84
C VAL A 171 -3.34 -1.92 -3.36
N ALA A 172 -2.91 -2.93 -4.11
CA ALA A 172 -2.93 -2.91 -5.58
C ALA A 172 -4.35 -2.71 -6.14
N LEU A 173 -5.34 -3.46 -5.63
CA LEU A 173 -6.75 -3.29 -6.03
C LEU A 173 -7.26 -1.89 -5.68
N GLY A 174 -6.93 -1.40 -4.48
CA GLY A 174 -7.21 -0.03 -4.07
C GLY A 174 -6.60 0.98 -5.04
N THR A 175 -5.35 0.79 -5.45
CA THR A 175 -4.61 1.70 -6.33
C THR A 175 -5.30 1.84 -7.68
N ILE A 176 -5.76 0.73 -8.27
CA ILE A 176 -6.54 0.76 -9.53
C ILE A 176 -7.79 1.63 -9.37
N MET A 177 -8.56 1.41 -8.30
CA MET A 177 -9.83 2.13 -8.07
C MET A 177 -9.61 3.61 -7.74
N MET A 178 -8.62 3.92 -6.91
CA MET A 178 -8.34 5.31 -6.52
C MET A 178 -7.73 6.10 -7.66
N ALA A 179 -6.92 5.48 -8.52
CA ALA A 179 -6.41 6.12 -9.73
C ALA A 179 -7.55 6.56 -10.66
N ASP A 180 -8.61 5.74 -10.83
CA ASP A 180 -9.80 6.12 -11.62
C ASP A 180 -10.52 7.32 -11.00
N LEU A 181 -10.75 7.32 -9.68
CA LEU A 181 -11.37 8.47 -8.99
C LEU A 181 -10.55 9.75 -9.07
N GLN A 182 -9.22 9.63 -9.07
CA GLN A 182 -8.29 10.75 -9.19
C GLN A 182 -8.10 11.22 -10.65
N GLY A 183 -8.74 10.57 -11.62
CA GLY A 183 -8.58 10.89 -13.05
C GLY A 183 -7.20 10.52 -13.63
N GLN A 184 -6.50 9.58 -12.99
CA GLN A 184 -5.21 9.06 -13.46
C GLN A 184 -5.40 7.90 -14.44
N ASP A 185 -4.32 7.48 -15.11
CA ASP A 185 -4.31 6.33 -16.02
C ASP A 185 -4.31 5.00 -15.25
N TRP A 186 -5.47 4.66 -14.68
CA TRP A 186 -5.67 3.41 -13.95
C TRP A 186 -5.50 2.17 -14.82
N LYS A 187 -5.70 2.29 -16.15
CA LYS A 187 -5.52 1.19 -17.09
C LYS A 187 -4.06 0.80 -17.19
N LYS A 188 -3.16 1.79 -17.30
CA LYS A 188 -1.70 1.56 -17.26
C LYS A 188 -1.24 0.96 -15.93
N ILE A 189 -1.80 1.41 -14.80
CA ILE A 189 -1.50 0.82 -13.47
C ILE A 189 -1.93 -0.65 -13.46
N ARG A 190 -3.15 -0.95 -13.92
CA ARG A 190 -3.67 -2.31 -14.01
C ARG A 190 -2.83 -3.19 -14.94
N GLU A 191 -2.38 -2.66 -16.06
CA GLU A 191 -1.47 -3.33 -17.00
C GLU A 191 -0.16 -3.72 -16.31
N LYS A 192 0.51 -2.78 -15.63
CA LYS A 192 1.76 -3.06 -14.91
C LYS A 192 1.59 -4.06 -13.77
N LEU A 193 0.45 -4.05 -13.08
CA LEU A 193 0.13 -5.07 -12.09
C LEU A 193 0.00 -6.47 -12.72
N MET A 194 -0.65 -6.58 -13.89
CA MET A 194 -0.77 -7.84 -14.62
C MET A 194 0.59 -8.33 -15.14
N GLU A 195 1.43 -7.43 -15.67
CA GLU A 195 2.82 -7.74 -16.09
C GLU A 195 3.64 -8.36 -14.96
N ALA A 196 3.51 -7.83 -13.74
CA ALA A 196 4.16 -8.36 -12.52
C ALA A 196 3.42 -9.57 -11.89
N GLY A 197 2.34 -10.05 -12.51
CA GLY A 197 1.55 -11.18 -12.02
C GLY A 197 0.80 -10.93 -10.70
N VAL A 198 0.55 -9.66 -10.36
CA VAL A 198 -0.25 -9.27 -9.19
C VAL A 198 -1.74 -9.45 -9.52
N PRO A 199 -2.55 -10.05 -8.61
CA PRO A 199 -4.00 -10.12 -8.79
C PRO A 199 -4.61 -8.72 -9.01
N VAL A 200 -5.44 -8.58 -10.05
CA VAL A 200 -6.11 -7.31 -10.40
C VAL A 200 -7.63 -7.38 -10.25
N THR A 201 -8.16 -8.54 -9.86
CA THR A 201 -9.56 -8.73 -9.52
C THR A 201 -9.72 -9.27 -8.10
N ALA A 202 -10.87 -8.99 -7.47
CA ALA A 202 -11.24 -9.54 -6.17
C ALA A 202 -11.22 -11.07 -6.18
N LYS A 203 -11.69 -11.69 -7.26
CA LYS A 203 -11.71 -13.15 -7.42
C LYS A 203 -10.30 -13.75 -7.43
N GLU A 204 -9.37 -13.17 -8.19
CA GLU A 204 -7.97 -13.61 -8.20
C GLU A 204 -7.30 -13.41 -6.84
N ALA A 205 -7.67 -12.35 -6.12
CA ALA A 205 -7.16 -12.05 -4.78
C ALA A 205 -7.82 -12.88 -3.67
N GLY A 206 -8.84 -13.68 -3.97
CA GLY A 206 -9.60 -14.47 -2.99
C GLY A 206 -10.52 -13.64 -2.10
N LEU A 207 -10.92 -12.44 -2.54
CA LEU A 207 -11.77 -11.51 -1.81
C LEU A 207 -13.23 -11.62 -2.26
N ASP A 208 -14.15 -11.56 -1.29
CA ASP A 208 -15.58 -11.47 -1.60
C ASP A 208 -15.93 -10.10 -2.20
N ARG A 209 -16.81 -10.12 -3.20
CA ARG A 209 -17.27 -8.92 -3.88
C ARG A 209 -17.95 -7.94 -2.92
N LYS A 210 -18.72 -8.43 -1.94
CA LYS A 210 -19.41 -7.56 -0.96
C LYS A 210 -18.40 -6.92 -0.02
N ALA A 211 -17.37 -7.66 0.40
CA ALA A 211 -16.29 -7.12 1.23
C ALA A 211 -15.56 -5.95 0.52
N VAL A 212 -15.29 -6.06 -0.78
CA VAL A 212 -14.70 -4.95 -1.56
C VAL A 212 -15.60 -3.72 -1.57
N ILE A 213 -16.90 -3.89 -1.84
CA ILE A 213 -17.85 -2.78 -1.88
C ILE A 213 -17.97 -2.12 -0.50
N GLU A 214 -18.08 -2.91 0.55
CA GLU A 214 -18.18 -2.43 1.93
C GLU A 214 -16.91 -1.72 2.38
N ALA A 215 -15.74 -2.27 2.08
CA ALA A 215 -14.46 -1.62 2.39
C ALA A 215 -14.36 -0.23 1.75
N LEU A 216 -14.81 -0.07 0.51
CA LEU A 216 -14.83 1.22 -0.18
C LEU A 216 -15.74 2.26 0.50
N THR A 217 -16.89 1.85 1.06
CA THR A 217 -17.82 2.79 1.71
C THR A 217 -17.30 3.25 3.07
N ILE A 218 -16.50 2.44 3.76
CA ILE A 218 -15.95 2.79 5.09
C ILE A 218 -14.51 3.30 5.06
N ALA A 219 -13.78 3.15 3.95
CA ALA A 219 -12.36 3.52 3.83
C ALA A 219 -12.04 4.95 4.34
N HIS A 220 -12.88 5.94 4.03
CA HIS A 220 -12.70 7.32 4.50
C HIS A 220 -12.74 7.50 6.02
N LYS A 221 -13.27 6.52 6.77
CA LYS A 221 -13.40 6.57 8.24
C LYS A 221 -12.22 5.92 8.98
N ILE A 222 -11.34 5.24 8.26
CA ILE A 222 -10.26 4.43 8.85
C ILE A 222 -9.25 5.29 9.61
N ARG A 223 -8.95 6.47 9.06
CA ARG A 223 -7.99 7.43 9.61
C ARG A 223 -8.45 8.83 9.28
N ASP A 224 -8.22 9.76 10.20
CA ASP A 224 -8.38 11.19 9.94
C ASP A 224 -7.27 11.66 8.98
N ARG A 225 -7.54 11.51 7.68
CA ARG A 225 -6.61 11.84 6.59
C ARG A 225 -7.42 12.24 5.36
N PHE A 226 -7.20 13.45 4.86
CA PHE A 226 -7.91 13.90 3.66
C PHE A 226 -7.35 13.21 2.40
N THR A 227 -8.23 12.63 1.59
CA THR A 227 -7.94 11.91 0.35
C THR A 227 -9.01 12.20 -0.69
N ILE A 228 -8.91 11.60 -1.89
CA ILE A 228 -9.95 11.67 -2.93
C ILE A 228 -11.33 11.17 -2.45
N LEU A 229 -11.37 10.33 -1.42
CA LEU A 229 -12.64 9.83 -0.85
C LEU A 229 -13.41 10.91 -0.07
N GLY A 230 -12.81 12.07 0.17
CA GLY A 230 -13.44 13.19 0.88
C GLY A 230 -13.82 12.83 2.31
N THR A 231 -14.79 13.56 2.87
CA THR A 231 -15.26 13.37 4.26
C THR A 231 -16.52 12.51 4.37
N SER A 232 -17.28 12.37 3.29
CA SER A 232 -18.52 11.58 3.26
C SER A 232 -18.35 10.18 2.67
N GLY A 233 -17.19 9.90 2.06
CA GLY A 233 -16.93 8.64 1.39
C GLY A 233 -17.78 8.39 0.15
N LEU A 234 -17.70 7.15 -0.33
CA LEU A 234 -18.49 6.65 -1.44
C LEU A 234 -19.82 6.08 -0.93
N THR A 235 -20.90 6.36 -1.64
CA THR A 235 -22.14 5.58 -1.47
C THR A 235 -21.92 4.15 -1.98
N GLU A 236 -22.71 3.19 -1.48
CA GLU A 236 -22.62 1.79 -1.93
C GLU A 236 -22.78 1.67 -3.46
N ALA A 237 -23.71 2.44 -4.04
CA ALA A 237 -23.91 2.48 -5.49
C ALA A 237 -22.69 3.04 -6.24
N ALA A 238 -22.01 4.05 -5.70
CA ALA A 238 -20.78 4.59 -6.29
C ALA A 238 -19.61 3.60 -6.16
N ALA A 239 -19.45 2.97 -4.99
CA ALA A 239 -18.44 1.95 -4.73
C ALA A 239 -18.60 0.74 -5.68
N LYS A 240 -19.83 0.24 -5.84
CA LYS A 240 -20.14 -0.84 -6.77
C LYS A 240 -19.78 -0.46 -8.22
N ARG A 241 -20.23 0.70 -8.69
CA ARG A 241 -19.94 1.17 -10.06
C ARG A 241 -18.44 1.37 -10.31
N LEU A 242 -17.71 1.90 -9.32
CA LEU A 242 -16.27 2.09 -9.40
C LEU A 242 -15.55 0.74 -9.57
N ALA A 243 -15.85 -0.22 -8.70
CA ALA A 243 -15.21 -1.53 -8.72
C ALA A 243 -15.57 -2.32 -10.00
N GLU A 244 -16.79 -2.19 -10.52
CA GLU A 244 -17.20 -2.79 -11.81
C GLU A 244 -16.50 -2.12 -13.00
N ARG A 245 -16.50 -0.78 -13.07
CA ARG A 245 -15.87 -0.02 -14.18
C ARG A 245 -14.38 -0.29 -14.28
N THR A 246 -13.70 -0.46 -13.15
CA THR A 246 -12.26 -0.74 -13.10
C THR A 246 -11.93 -2.22 -13.27
N GLY A 247 -12.95 -3.09 -13.36
CA GLY A 247 -12.79 -4.53 -13.50
C GLY A 247 -12.23 -5.22 -12.26
N VAL A 248 -12.22 -4.56 -11.09
CA VAL A 248 -11.83 -5.17 -9.81
C VAL A 248 -12.88 -6.19 -9.37
N ILE A 249 -14.16 -5.94 -9.66
CA ILE A 249 -15.23 -6.93 -9.48
C ILE A 249 -15.99 -7.13 -10.79
N SER A 250 -16.42 -8.37 -11.04
CA SER A 250 -17.31 -8.77 -12.13
C SER A 250 -18.73 -8.98 -11.63
#